data_AF-X0V432-F1
#
_entry.id   AF-X0V432-F1
#
_cell.length_a   1.000
_cell.length_b   1.000
_cell.length_c   1.000
_cell.angle_alpha   90.00
_cell.angle_beta   90.00
_cell.angle_gamma   90.00
#
_symmetry.space_group_name_H-M   'P 1'
#
loop_
_entity.id
_entity.type
_entity.pdbx_description
1 polymer ?
#
loop_
_entity_poly.entity_id
_entity_poly.type
_entity_poly.pdbx_seq_one_letter_code
_entity_poly.pdbx_strand_id
1 'polypeptide(L)' 'MVFAGVLNEKKGLHCLIRAMSQVVKTIPDAILKVAGSKDGQAYTRMKSLVTELSLDNKVDFLGWVSQSQLSKLFG' A
#
# COMPACT_ATOMS: atom_id res chain seq x y z
N MET A 1 -9.86 7.43 -8.91
CA MET A 1 -10.64 6.34 -8.28
C MET A 1 -9.84 5.84 -7.08
N VAL A 2 -10.37 5.93 -5.86
CA VAL A 2 -9.66 5.57 -4.61
C VAL A 2 -10.27 4.28 -4.07
N PHE A 3 -9.43 3.28 -3.80
CA PHE A 3 -9.86 1.99 -3.25
C PHE A 3 -9.36 1.90 -1.80
N ALA A 4 -10.28 1.68 -0.86
CA ALA A 4 -9.98 1.46 0.55
C ALA A 4 -10.61 0.12 0.99
N GLY A 5 -9.78 -0.80 1.48
CA GLY A 5 -10.22 -2.10 2.00
C GLY A 5 -9.45 -2.46 3.27
N VAL A 6 -10.17 -2.92 4.29
CA VAL A 6 -9.56 -3.40 5.54
C VAL A 6 -9.07 -4.83 5.30
N LEU A 7 -7.75 -5.00 5.10
CA LEU A 7 -7.16 -6.31 4.88
C LEU A 7 -6.22 -6.67 6.03
N ASN A 8 -6.67 -7.64 6.83
CA ASN A 8 -6.06 -8.18 8.05
C ASN A 8 -4.52 -8.14 8.09
N GLU A 9 -4.01 -7.50 9.14
CA GLU A 9 -2.66 -6.92 9.33
C GLU A 9 -1.45 -7.86 9.30
N LYS A 10 -1.59 -9.19 9.16
CA LYS A 10 -0.43 -10.09 9.28
C LYS A 10 -0.05 -10.89 8.04
N LYS A 11 -0.91 -10.97 7.02
CA LYS A 11 -0.61 -11.70 5.76
C LYS A 11 -1.17 -11.06 4.47
N GLY A 12 -1.78 -9.88 4.51
CA GLY A 12 -2.44 -9.31 3.33
C GLY A 12 -1.57 -8.40 2.46
N LEU A 13 -0.67 -7.61 3.07
CA LEU A 13 -0.03 -6.49 2.38
C LEU A 13 0.90 -6.91 1.24
N HIS A 14 1.65 -8.00 1.41
CA HIS A 14 2.50 -8.55 0.36
C HIS A 14 1.69 -9.06 -0.84
N CYS A 15 0.54 -9.71 -0.58
CA CYS A 15 -0.39 -10.11 -1.63
C CYS A 15 -0.97 -8.90 -2.36
N LEU A 16 -1.30 -7.83 -1.62
CA LEU A 16 -1.82 -6.60 -2.20
C LEU A 16 -0.80 -5.89 -3.09
N ILE A 17 0.46 -5.78 -2.66
CA ILE A 17 1.55 -5.22 -3.47
C ILE A 17 1.77 -6.06 -4.74
N ARG A 18 1.74 -7.40 -4.63
CA ARG A 18 1.82 -8.29 -5.80
C ARG A 18 0.63 -8.12 -6.74
N ALA A 19 -0.59 -8.02 -6.22
CA ALA A 19 -1.78 -7.77 -7.03
C ALA A 19 -1.69 -6.41 -7.72
N MET A 20 -1.12 -5.39 -7.06
CA MET A 20 -0.93 -4.06 -7.63
C MET A 20 -0.10 -4.11 -8.92
N SER A 21 0.89 -5.01 -9.02
CA SER A 21 1.67 -5.22 -10.26
C SER A 21 0.81 -5.66 -11.45
N GLN A 22 -0.33 -6.32 -11.21
CA GLN A 22 -1.29 -6.68 -12.24
C GLN A 22 -2.27 -5.54 -12.50
N VAL A 23 -2.73 -4.86 -11.44
CA VAL A 23 -3.63 -3.72 -11.55
C VAL A 23 -3.02 -2.60 -12.40
N VAL A 24 -1.75 -2.25 -12.19
CA VAL A 24 -1.09 -1.18 -12.97
C VAL A 24 -0.93 -1.51 -14.45
N LYS A 25 -1.01 -2.79 -14.85
CA LYS A 25 -1.03 -3.19 -16.27
C LYS A 25 -2.36 -2.86 -16.93
N THR A 26 -3.46 -2.92 -16.18
CA THR A 26 -4.82 -2.64 -16.68
C THR A 26 -5.24 -1.19 -16.40
N ILE A 27 -4.80 -0.63 -15.28
CA ILE A 27 -5.10 0.72 -14.81
C ILE A 27 -3.77 1.39 -14.43
N PRO A 28 -3.04 1.97 -15.39
CA PRO A 28 -1.72 2.56 -15.15
C PRO A 28 -1.72 3.65 -14.09
N ASP A 29 -2.84 4.36 -13.92
CA ASP A 29 -2.96 5.47 -12.97
C ASP A 29 -3.36 5.04 -11.55
N ALA A 30 -3.50 3.74 -11.31
CA ALA A 30 -3.80 3.23 -9.97
C ALA A 30 -2.64 3.54 -9.00
N ILE A 31 -2.98 4.04 -7.82
CA ILE A 31 -2.04 4.29 -6.71
C ILE A 31 -2.54 3.55 -5.48
N LEU A 32 -1.67 2.73 -4.88
CA LEU A 32 -1.93 2.03 -3.64
C LEU A 32 -1.39 2.85 -2.48
N LYS A 33 -2.27 3.33 -1.60
CA LYS A 33 -1.88 4.01 -0.37
C LYS A 33 -1.92 3.04 0.80
N VAL A 34 -0.80 2.90 1.50
CA VAL A 34 -0.65 1.98 2.63
C VAL A 34 -0.42 2.79 3.90
N ALA A 35 -1.40 2.77 4.80
CA ALA A 35 -1.27 3.30 6.15
C ALA A 35 -0.82 2.18 7.10
N GLY A 36 0.15 2.47 7.97
CA GLY A 36 0.77 1.50 8.85
C GLY A 36 2.15 1.96 9.31
N SER A 37 2.64 1.43 10.42
CA SER A 37 3.95 1.85 10.95
C SER A 37 5.07 1.65 9.92
N LYS A 38 5.93 2.67 9.75
CA LYS A 38 7.15 2.60 8.91
C LYS A 38 8.31 1.93 9.63
N ASP A 39 8.08 1.44 10.84
CA ASP A 39 9.13 0.88 11.67
C ASP A 39 9.11 -0.65 11.66
N GLY A 40 10.31 -1.23 11.61
CA GLY A 40 10.53 -2.66 11.74
C GLY A 40 10.72 -3.42 10.42
N GLN A 41 11.12 -4.68 10.56
CA GLN A 41 11.49 -5.55 9.43
C GLN A 41 10.36 -5.76 8.42
N ALA A 42 9.10 -5.65 8.86
CA ALA A 42 7.95 -5.79 7.98
C ALA A 42 7.91 -4.67 6.92
N TYR A 43 8.12 -3.40 7.32
CA TYR A 43 8.18 -2.27 6.39
C TYR A 43 9.34 -2.44 5.40
N THR A 44 10.53 -2.82 5.88
CA THR A 44 11.69 -3.05 5.01
C THR A 44 11.40 -4.11 3.96
N ARG A 45 10.82 -5.26 4.36
CA ARG A 45 10.44 -6.34 3.43
C ARG A 45 9.41 -5.87 2.40
N MET A 46 8.44 -5.06 2.81
CA MET A 46 7.42 -4.54 1.90
C MET A 46 8.01 -3.52 0.93
N LYS A 47 8.90 -2.65 1.41
CA LYS A 47 9.61 -1.69 0.56
C LYS A 47 10.48 -2.41 -0.47
N SER A 48 11.23 -3.43 -0.07
CA SER A 48 11.99 -4.28 -1.00
C SER A 48 11.09 -4.94 -2.05
N LEU A 49 9.93 -5.45 -1.66
CA LEU A 49 8.97 -6.06 -2.60
C LEU A 49 8.39 -5.03 -3.59
N VAL A 50 8.12 -3.81 -3.15
CA VAL A 50 7.67 -2.71 -4.03
C VAL A 50 8.73 -2.40 -5.07
N THR A 51 10.00 -2.30 -4.65
CA THR A 51 11.13 -2.04 -5.55
C THR A 51 11.38 -3.21 -6.51
N GLU A 52 11.31 -4.46 -6.03
CA GLU A 52 11.43 -5.67 -6.87
C GLU A 52 10.37 -5.70 -7.98
N LEU A 53 9.16 -5.21 -7.68
CA LEU A 53 8.05 -5.13 -8.63
C LEU A 53 8.00 -3.82 -9.42
N SER A 54 8.98 -2.91 -9.25
CA SER A 54 9.02 -1.58 -9.89
C SER A 54 7.75 -0.75 -9.62
N LEU A 55 7.21 -0.85 -8.41
CA LEU A 55 5.99 -0.17 -7.98
C LEU A 55 6.28 1.07 -7.12
N ASP A 56 7.52 1.54 -7.04
CA ASP A 56 7.91 2.66 -6.16
C ASP A 56 7.10 3.94 -6.42
N ASN A 57 6.71 4.17 -7.68
CA ASN A 57 5.86 5.31 -8.07
C ASN A 57 4.35 5.03 -7.99
N LYS A 58 3.96 3.83 -7.55
CA LYS A 58 2.57 3.35 -7.52
C LYS A 58 2.13 2.92 -6.11
N VAL A 59 3.05 2.81 -5.16
CA VAL A 59 2.76 2.48 -3.77
C VAL A 59 3.27 3.59 -2.86
N ASP A 60 2.35 4.24 -2.15
CA ASP A 60 2.65 5.31 -1.21
C ASP A 60 2.44 4.81 0.23
N PHE A 61 3.54 4.72 0.98
CA PHE A 61 3.49 4.39 2.39
C PHE A 61 3.27 5.67 3.21
N LEU A 62 2.04 5.85 3.69
CA LEU A 62 1.63 7.03 4.44
C LEU A 62 2.21 7.06 5.87
N GLY A 63 2.56 5.90 6.42
CA GLY A 63 3.02 5.78 7.80
C GLY A 63 1.88 5.64 8.79
N TRP A 64 2.15 5.91 10.07
CA TRP A 64 1.10 5.89 11.08
C TRP A 64 0.11 7.03 10.81
N VAL A 65 -1.11 6.67 10.44
CA VAL A 65 -2.21 7.60 10.17
C VAL A 65 -3.23 7.41 11.27
N SER A 66 -3.57 8.48 12.00
CA SER A 66 -4.60 8.39 13.04
C SER A 66 -5.99 8.17 12.41
N GLN A 67 -6.93 7.62 13.17
CA GLN A 67 -8.28 7.32 12.67
C GLN A 67 -9.00 8.56 12.13
N SER A 68 -8.73 9.74 12.71
CA SER A 68 -9.24 11.03 12.22
C SER A 68 -8.60 11.47 10.90
N GLN A 69 -7.33 11.13 10.65
CA GLN A 69 -6.68 11.38 9.37
C GLN A 69 -7.13 10.39 8.28
N LEU A 70 -7.40 9.12 8.64
CA LEU A 70 -7.97 8.15 7.71
C LEU A 70 -9.33 8.61 7.19
N SER A 71 -10.20 9.11 8.07
CA SER A 71 -11.52 9.63 7.68
C SER A 71 -11.45 10.86 6.78
N LYS A 72 -10.36 11.63 6.81
CA LYS A 72 -10.12 12.77 5.89
C LYS A 72 -9.47 12.36 4.57
N LEU A 73 -8.74 11.25 4.55
CA LEU A 73 -8.06 10.73 3.35
C LEU A 73 -8.96 9.85 2.48
N PHE A 74 -9.98 9.24 3.09
CA PHE A 74 -10.85 8.24 2.45
C PHE A 74 -12.36 8.49 2.63
N GLY A 75 -12.75 9.55 3.36
CA GLY A 75 -14.13 10.04 3.42
C GLY A 75 -14.40 11.05 2.33
#